data_AF-A0A846BVW9-F1
#
_entry.id   AF-A0A846BVW9-F1
#
_cell.length_a   1.000
_cell.length_b   1.000
_cell.length_c   1.000
_cell.angle_alpha   90.00
_cell.angle_beta   90.00
_cell.angle_gamma   90.00
#
_symmetry.space_group_name_H-M   'P 1'
#
loop_
_entity.id
_entity.type
_entity.pdbx_description
1 polymer ?
#
loop_
_entity_poly.entity_id
_entity_poly.type
_entity_poly.pdbx_seq_one_letter_code
_entity_poly.pdbx_strand_id
1 'polypeptide(L)'
;MTPNPANRRIASFEKRFGKPHLYLAYHAAFPLALTADLLYHLWINFQQDIHGRLLDIPWVAVADILLSPLCEEVGRELYEMDGEVRQELLKQLQADANFSQQRVLQLSNFLLEYVQQQLYSDNPDIQDFAQAQQWTALAYKQPKDAARKLALAYTQLDYQDLTELIRLESVVETLTEPLREFPQLQIYACGMAYFARGELAQATVQLKRISKIGNRIQVAGVSLPIPEEIRKTRSLTRRRLLQITGLTGLGLGTAMLLPRVRQPSAPLTHLLVTGQLKNFDFEAVTVNAQGQVTKTQRHQAQFFSQELRNGVTLDMVAIPGGNFLIGAPVEEKGNDDDELPQQEITIQPFFMSKYPITQVQWRAVATLPRVDRFLKRNPSRFKGDNLPVESVSWHEAN
;
A
#
# COMPACT_ATOMS: atom_id res chain seq x y z
N MET A 1 30.04 -7.77 9.81
CA MET A 1 28.62 -8.07 9.50
C MET A 1 28.08 -6.95 8.64
N THR A 2 27.60 -7.26 7.44
CA THR A 2 26.91 -6.26 6.60
C THR A 2 25.62 -5.83 7.29
N PRO A 3 25.37 -4.52 7.52
CA PRO A 3 24.12 -4.09 8.13
C PRO A 3 22.94 -4.53 7.28
N ASN A 4 21.87 -4.99 7.94
CA ASN A 4 20.59 -5.38 7.35
C ASN A 4 20.15 -4.29 6.33
N PRO A 5 19.75 -4.66 5.09
CA PRO A 5 19.23 -3.71 4.10
C PRO A 5 18.21 -2.71 4.66
N ALA A 6 17.29 -3.15 5.53
CA ALA A 6 16.32 -2.26 6.19
C ALA A 6 17.00 -1.17 7.04
N ASN A 7 17.98 -1.54 7.86
CA ASN A 7 18.76 -0.60 8.69
C ASN A 7 19.51 0.43 7.84
N ARG A 8 19.97 0.07 6.63
CA ARG A 8 20.62 1.03 5.73
C ARG A 8 19.61 2.04 5.18
N ARG A 9 18.40 1.60 4.80
CA ARG A 9 17.35 2.49 4.32
C ARG A 9 16.91 3.46 5.42
N ILE A 10 16.70 2.96 6.64
CA ILE A 10 16.35 3.78 7.82
C ILE A 10 17.45 4.81 8.10
N ALA A 11 18.72 4.39 8.16
CA ALA A 11 19.84 5.30 8.39
C ALA A 11 20.00 6.34 7.26
N SER A 12 19.76 5.95 6.01
CA SER A 12 19.77 6.86 4.87
C SER A 12 18.64 7.89 4.95
N PHE A 13 17.45 7.47 5.40
CA PHE A 13 16.30 8.34 5.60
C PHE A 13 16.57 9.36 6.71
N GLU A 14 17.05 8.90 7.88
CA GLU A 14 17.42 9.79 9.00
C GLU A 14 18.52 10.77 8.60
N LYS A 15 19.54 10.32 7.86
CA LYS A 15 20.61 11.20 7.37
C LYS A 15 20.09 12.30 6.45
N ARG A 16 19.08 12.00 5.63
CA ARG A 16 18.51 12.94 4.65
C ARG A 16 17.59 13.97 5.31
N PHE A 17 16.69 13.52 6.18
CA PHE A 17 15.60 14.36 6.70
C PHE A 17 15.74 14.74 8.17
N GLY A 18 16.60 14.03 8.91
CA GLY A 18 16.84 14.27 10.32
C GLY A 18 15.99 13.40 11.24
N LYS A 19 16.29 13.53 12.54
CA LYS A 19 15.68 12.72 13.60
C LYS A 19 14.17 12.97 13.81
N PRO A 20 13.63 14.20 13.67
CA PRO A 20 12.18 14.43 13.75
C PRO A 20 11.37 13.61 12.73
N HIS A 21 11.84 13.50 11.49
CA HIS A 21 11.21 12.65 10.48
C HIS A 21 11.29 11.17 10.85
N LEU A 22 12.41 10.72 11.42
CA LEU A 22 12.54 9.34 11.91
C LEU A 22 11.54 9.05 13.03
N TYR A 23 11.27 10.02 13.92
CA TYR A 23 10.23 9.87 14.94
C TYR A 23 8.86 9.66 14.31
N LEU A 24 8.46 10.43 13.29
CA LEU A 24 7.20 10.16 12.59
C LEU A 24 7.21 8.81 11.88
N ALA A 25 8.34 8.39 11.31
CA ALA A 25 8.48 7.07 10.68
C ALA A 25 8.26 5.93 11.69
N TYR A 26 8.68 6.08 12.95
CA TYR A 26 8.35 5.12 14.01
C TYR A 26 6.84 4.98 14.22
N HIS A 27 6.11 6.09 14.23
CA HIS A 27 4.65 6.08 14.38
C HIS A 27 3.96 5.54 13.12
N ALA A 28 4.46 5.89 11.93
CA ALA A 28 3.98 5.42 10.63
C ALA A 28 4.17 3.91 10.43
N ALA A 29 5.15 3.30 11.10
CA ALA A 29 5.36 1.86 11.06
C ALA A 29 4.29 1.07 11.84
N PHE A 30 3.47 1.72 12.69
CA PHE A 30 2.49 1.03 13.51
C PHE A 30 1.26 0.54 12.72
N PRO A 31 0.55 1.38 11.94
CA PRO A 31 -0.47 0.92 11.00
C PRO A 31 0.04 -0.17 10.06
N LEU A 32 -0.88 -1.00 9.56
CA LEU A 32 -0.54 -2.02 8.57
C LEU A 32 -0.34 -1.41 7.18
N ALA A 33 -1.26 -0.51 6.81
CA ALA A 33 -1.17 0.35 5.63
C ALA A 33 -1.40 1.82 6.03
N LEU A 34 -0.97 2.74 5.18
CA LEU A 34 -1.01 4.18 5.39
C LEU A 34 -1.82 4.85 4.30
N THR A 35 -2.64 5.82 4.70
CA THR A 35 -3.14 6.86 3.80
C THR A 35 -2.49 8.18 4.20
N ALA A 36 -2.48 9.16 3.31
CA ALA A 36 -2.03 10.50 3.66
C ALA A 36 -2.80 11.06 4.87
N ASP A 37 -4.12 10.85 4.89
CA ASP A 37 -5.01 11.26 5.99
C ASP A 37 -4.61 10.63 7.33
N LEU A 38 -4.43 9.30 7.38
CA LEU A 38 -4.01 8.60 8.60
C LEU A 38 -2.64 9.11 9.08
N LEU A 39 -1.69 9.31 8.17
CA LEU A 39 -0.35 9.76 8.55
C LEU A 39 -0.36 11.23 9.04
N TYR A 40 -1.21 12.10 8.48
CA TYR A 40 -1.44 13.44 9.03
C TYR A 40 -2.07 13.38 10.43
N HIS A 41 -3.03 12.49 10.66
CA HIS A 41 -3.61 12.31 11.99
C HIS A 41 -2.61 11.76 13.01
N LEU A 42 -1.69 10.89 12.60
CA LEU A 42 -0.56 10.49 13.44
C LEU A 42 0.35 11.69 13.72
N TRP A 43 0.71 12.46 12.70
CA TRP A 43 1.56 13.64 12.88
C TRP A 43 0.96 14.62 13.89
N ILE A 44 -0.30 15.02 13.75
CA ILE A 44 -0.89 16.05 14.62
C ILE A 44 -1.06 15.58 16.08
N ASN A 45 -1.30 14.29 16.32
CA ASN A 45 -1.54 13.75 17.66
C ASN A 45 -0.26 13.33 18.41
N PHE A 46 0.85 13.15 17.69
CA PHE A 46 2.08 12.56 18.24
C PHE A 46 3.30 13.50 18.09
N GLN A 47 3.12 14.79 18.39
CA GLN A 47 4.19 15.80 18.39
C GLN A 47 5.08 15.81 19.63
N GLN A 48 4.73 15.04 20.66
CA GLN A 48 5.47 14.97 21.92
C GLN A 48 5.82 13.53 22.26
N ASP A 49 6.98 13.34 22.91
CA ASP A 49 7.38 12.07 23.50
C ASP A 49 6.52 11.71 24.74
N ILE A 50 6.74 10.54 25.36
CA ILE A 50 5.91 10.11 26.52
C ILE A 50 6.15 10.94 27.78
N HIS A 51 7.18 11.79 27.78
CA HIS A 51 7.54 12.70 28.87
C HIS A 51 7.06 14.13 28.60
N GLY A 52 6.35 14.37 27.50
CA GLY A 52 5.80 15.68 27.12
C GLY A 52 6.79 16.61 26.41
N ARG A 53 7.96 16.11 25.98
CA ARG A 53 8.94 16.92 25.23
C ARG A 53 8.58 16.93 23.76
N LEU A 54 8.70 18.10 23.13
CA LEU A 54 8.46 18.28 21.70
C LEU A 54 9.45 17.45 20.87
N LEU A 55 8.92 16.84 19.82
CA LEU A 55 9.68 16.07 18.82
C LEU A 55 10.06 16.90 17.59
N ASP A 56 9.51 18.12 17.48
CA ASP A 56 9.74 19.09 16.40
C ASP A 56 9.56 18.50 14.99
N ILE A 57 8.53 17.68 14.80
CA ILE A 57 8.26 16.98 13.54
C ILE A 57 7.59 17.95 12.56
N PRO A 58 8.23 18.31 11.44
CA PRO A 58 7.64 19.26 10.51
C PRO A 58 6.48 18.59 9.73
N TRP A 59 5.49 19.38 9.32
CA TRP A 59 4.31 18.87 8.59
C TRP A 59 4.68 18.19 7.26
N VAL A 60 5.77 18.63 6.61
CA VAL A 60 6.30 18.03 5.37
C VAL A 60 6.77 16.59 5.55
N ALA A 61 7.07 16.16 6.79
CA ALA A 61 7.49 14.80 7.09
C ALA A 61 6.48 13.74 6.67
N VAL A 62 5.18 14.10 6.58
CA VAL A 62 4.14 13.21 6.07
C VAL A 62 4.42 12.82 4.61
N ALA A 63 4.64 13.80 3.74
CA ALA A 63 4.94 13.56 2.33
C ALA A 63 6.32 12.88 2.17
N ASP A 64 7.32 13.34 2.93
CA ASP A 64 8.67 12.78 2.88
C ASP A 64 8.69 11.29 3.24
N ILE A 65 7.86 10.83 4.18
CA ILE A 65 7.74 9.41 4.52
C ILE A 65 7.07 8.62 3.41
N LEU A 66 5.90 9.06 2.93
CA LEU A 66 5.10 8.33 1.93
C LEU A 66 5.84 8.19 0.60
N LEU A 67 6.62 9.19 0.22
CA LEU A 67 7.37 9.22 -1.03
C LEU A 67 8.83 8.74 -0.86
N SER A 68 9.22 8.32 0.34
CA SER A 68 10.54 7.74 0.57
C SER A 68 10.60 6.26 0.17
N PRO A 69 11.81 5.70 -0.03
CA PRO A 69 12.01 4.26 -0.19
C PRO A 69 11.65 3.40 1.04
N LEU A 70 11.09 3.98 2.10
CA LEU A 70 10.53 3.23 3.22
C LEU A 70 9.13 2.69 2.88
N CYS A 71 8.41 3.36 1.98
CA CYS A 71 7.04 3.02 1.59
C CYS A 71 6.93 2.72 0.10
N GLU A 72 5.92 1.94 -0.27
CA GLU A 72 5.50 1.71 -1.66
C GLU A 72 4.00 2.01 -1.77
N GLU A 73 3.58 2.62 -2.88
CA GLU A 73 2.15 2.80 -3.18
C GLU A 73 1.59 1.47 -3.71
N VAL A 74 0.66 0.89 -2.96
CA VAL A 74 0.03 -0.42 -3.27
C VAL A 74 -1.39 -0.29 -3.80
N GLY A 75 -1.96 0.90 -3.71
CA GLY A 75 -3.27 1.25 -4.21
C GLY A 75 -3.44 2.76 -4.19
N ARG A 76 -4.55 3.24 -4.75
CA ARG A 76 -4.83 4.67 -4.84
C ARG A 76 -4.83 5.30 -3.44
N GLU A 77 -3.88 6.20 -3.18
CA GLU A 77 -3.68 6.87 -1.88
C GLU A 77 -3.42 5.89 -0.72
N LEU A 78 -3.02 4.66 -1.03
CA LEU A 78 -2.75 3.59 -0.08
C LEU A 78 -1.30 3.15 -0.21
N TYR A 79 -0.56 3.29 0.88
CA TYR A 79 0.86 3.01 0.96
C TYR A 79 1.13 1.90 1.97
N GLU A 80 2.10 1.05 1.68
CA GLU A 80 2.61 0.07 2.62
C GLU A 80 4.07 0.36 2.91
N MET A 81 4.44 0.31 4.18
CA MET A 81 5.84 0.36 4.57
C MET A 81 6.48 -1.01 4.33
N ASP A 82 7.68 -1.04 3.76
CA ASP A 82 8.44 -2.29 3.56
C ASP A 82 8.48 -3.10 4.86
N GLY A 83 8.14 -4.39 4.79
CA GLY A 83 7.91 -5.22 5.97
C GLY A 83 9.13 -5.33 6.91
N GLU A 84 10.35 -5.38 6.37
CA GLU A 84 11.58 -5.43 7.19
C GLU A 84 11.87 -4.07 7.82
N VAL A 85 11.65 -2.98 7.07
CA VAL A 85 11.75 -1.61 7.56
C VAL A 85 10.75 -1.37 8.68
N ARG A 86 9.49 -1.73 8.47
CA ARG A 86 8.40 -1.60 9.45
C ARG A 86 8.74 -2.33 10.75
N GLN A 87 9.20 -3.58 10.66
CA GLN A 87 9.57 -4.37 11.83
C GLN A 87 10.70 -3.72 12.63
N GLU A 88 11.73 -3.22 11.95
CA GLU A 88 12.89 -2.61 12.59
C GLU A 88 12.54 -1.25 13.22
N LEU A 89 11.73 -0.41 12.56
CA LEU A 89 11.23 0.84 13.12
C LEU A 89 10.36 0.59 14.37
N LEU A 90 9.49 -0.41 14.35
CA LEU A 90 8.68 -0.77 15.52
C LEU A 90 9.52 -1.29 16.69
N LYS A 91 10.59 -2.03 16.40
CA LYS A 91 11.55 -2.48 17.40
C LYS A 91 12.30 -1.29 18.02
N GLN A 92 12.74 -0.34 17.20
CA GLN A 92 13.41 0.88 17.68
C GLN A 92 12.45 1.75 18.51
N LEU A 93 11.20 1.92 18.07
CA LEU A 93 10.15 2.60 18.84
C LEU A 93 9.98 1.99 20.25
N GLN A 94 9.92 0.67 20.35
CA GLN A 94 9.75 -0.03 21.63
C GLN A 94 10.98 0.03 22.53
N ALA A 95 12.18 0.09 21.93
CA ALA A 95 13.45 0.16 22.66
C ALA A 95 13.82 1.57 23.12
N ASP A 96 13.28 2.62 22.49
CA ASP A 96 13.57 4.01 22.83
C ASP A 96 12.87 4.42 24.13
N ALA A 97 13.64 4.92 25.11
CA ALA A 97 13.14 5.34 26.43
C ALA A 97 12.16 6.53 26.38
N ASN A 98 12.10 7.25 25.26
CA ASN A 98 11.16 8.36 25.04
C ASN A 98 9.81 7.89 24.49
N PHE A 99 9.71 6.62 24.06
CA PHE A 99 8.49 6.06 23.47
C PHE A 99 8.04 4.79 24.20
N SER A 100 8.90 3.77 24.23
CA SER A 100 8.69 2.48 24.88
C SER A 100 7.40 1.76 24.43
N GLN A 101 7.04 0.69 25.14
CA GLN A 101 5.74 0.03 25.01
C GLN A 101 4.57 1.02 25.21
N GLN A 102 4.75 2.07 26.02
CA GLN A 102 3.70 3.04 26.31
C GLN A 102 3.22 3.76 25.05
N ARG A 103 4.14 4.18 24.15
CA ARG A 103 3.77 4.80 22.88
C ARG A 103 3.01 3.85 21.98
N VAL A 104 3.37 2.57 21.95
CA VAL A 104 2.66 1.54 21.19
C VAL A 104 1.20 1.40 21.67
N LEU A 105 0.96 1.47 22.98
CA LEU A 105 -0.41 1.45 23.54
C LEU A 105 -1.19 2.73 23.17
N GLN A 106 -0.54 3.89 23.18
CA GLN A 106 -1.16 5.14 22.73
C GLN A 106 -1.54 5.10 21.25
N LEU A 107 -0.64 4.60 20.39
CA LEU A 107 -0.90 4.36 18.97
C LEU A 107 -2.03 3.36 18.74
N SER A 108 -2.09 2.29 19.55
CA SER A 108 -3.18 1.32 19.50
C SER A 108 -4.54 1.95 19.81
N ASN A 109 -4.61 2.78 20.87
CA ASN A 109 -5.84 3.48 21.23
C ASN A 109 -6.28 4.45 20.12
N PHE A 110 -5.33 5.26 19.65
CA PHE A 110 -5.56 6.19 18.55
C PHE A 110 -6.08 5.47 17.31
N LEU A 111 -5.44 4.37 16.90
CA LEU A 111 -5.83 3.65 15.68
C LEU A 111 -7.21 3.01 15.81
N LEU A 112 -7.58 2.52 17.01
CA LEU A 112 -8.95 2.01 17.27
C LEU A 112 -10.01 3.11 17.16
N GLU A 113 -9.72 4.30 17.67
CA GLU A 113 -10.61 5.47 17.57
C GLU A 113 -10.71 5.94 16.12
N TYR A 114 -9.57 6.05 15.44
CA TYR A 114 -9.48 6.52 14.06
C TYR A 114 -10.32 5.68 13.10
N VAL A 115 -10.36 4.35 13.25
CA VAL A 115 -11.10 3.46 12.34
C VAL A 115 -12.53 3.16 12.77
N GLN A 116 -12.99 3.68 13.90
CA GLN A 116 -14.27 3.27 14.50
C GLN A 116 -15.46 3.45 13.56
N GLN A 117 -15.51 4.56 12.81
CA GLN A 117 -16.62 4.86 11.91
C GLN A 117 -16.51 4.07 10.60
N GLN A 118 -15.29 3.89 10.10
CA GLN A 118 -14.96 3.22 8.83
C GLN A 118 -15.29 1.73 8.87
N LEU A 119 -15.30 1.11 10.05
CA LEU A 119 -15.76 -0.28 10.23
C LEU A 119 -17.22 -0.50 9.82
N TYR A 120 -18.04 0.55 9.85
CA TYR A 120 -19.46 0.53 9.46
C TYR A 120 -19.69 1.13 8.07
N SER A 121 -18.62 1.34 7.29
CA SER A 121 -18.71 1.83 5.92
C SER A 121 -19.42 0.82 5.02
N ASP A 122 -20.28 1.31 4.11
CA ASP A 122 -20.88 0.51 3.04
C ASP A 122 -19.86 0.20 1.92
N ASN A 123 -18.73 0.92 1.87
CA ASN A 123 -17.63 0.66 0.94
C ASN A 123 -16.71 -0.45 1.51
N PRO A 124 -16.58 -1.60 0.82
CA PRO A 124 -15.77 -2.73 1.27
C PRO A 124 -14.28 -2.42 1.45
N ASP A 125 -13.66 -1.63 0.57
CA ASP A 125 -12.23 -1.32 0.66
C ASP A 125 -11.93 -0.49 1.92
N ILE A 126 -12.81 0.45 2.25
CA ILE A 126 -12.74 1.25 3.48
C ILE A 126 -12.91 0.35 4.71
N GLN A 127 -13.86 -0.59 4.65
CA GLN A 127 -14.10 -1.53 5.74
C GLN A 127 -12.91 -2.48 5.93
N ASP A 128 -12.32 -3.00 4.86
CA ASP A 128 -11.16 -3.90 4.90
C ASP A 128 -9.92 -3.19 5.46
N PHE A 129 -9.67 -1.96 5.00
CA PHE A 129 -8.65 -1.11 5.57
C PHE A 129 -8.88 -0.93 7.09
N ALA A 130 -10.07 -0.50 7.49
CA ALA A 130 -10.43 -0.28 8.88
C ALA A 130 -10.28 -1.55 9.75
N GLN A 131 -10.66 -2.70 9.21
CA GLN A 131 -10.58 -3.99 9.89
C GLN A 131 -9.13 -4.43 10.11
N ALA A 132 -8.28 -4.29 9.09
CA ALA A 132 -6.86 -4.61 9.20
C ALA A 132 -6.15 -3.74 10.25
N GLN A 133 -6.45 -2.43 10.27
CA GLN A 133 -5.95 -1.52 11.29
C GLN A 133 -6.48 -1.85 12.70
N GLN A 134 -7.77 -2.20 12.82
CA GLN A 134 -8.34 -2.65 14.09
C GLN A 134 -7.61 -3.88 14.63
N TRP A 135 -7.35 -4.88 13.80
CA TRP A 135 -6.61 -6.08 14.20
C TRP A 135 -5.17 -5.75 14.61
N THR A 136 -4.53 -4.81 13.90
CA THR A 136 -3.18 -4.35 14.23
C THR A 136 -3.14 -3.71 15.61
N ALA A 137 -4.06 -2.78 15.89
CA ALA A 137 -4.15 -2.15 17.20
C ALA A 137 -4.46 -3.15 18.33
N LEU A 138 -5.39 -4.08 18.09
CA LEU A 138 -5.70 -5.14 19.06
C LEU A 138 -4.53 -6.11 19.23
N ALA A 139 -3.73 -6.39 18.21
CA ALA A 139 -2.61 -7.32 18.34
C ALA A 139 -1.60 -6.83 19.37
N TYR A 140 -1.33 -5.52 19.44
CA TYR A 140 -0.44 -4.94 20.43
C TYR A 140 -1.09 -4.67 21.79
N LYS A 141 -2.39 -4.35 21.82
CA LYS A 141 -3.12 -4.00 23.06
C LYS A 141 -3.73 -5.21 23.77
N GLN A 142 -4.33 -6.13 23.02
CA GLN A 142 -5.10 -7.31 23.46
C GLN A 142 -4.88 -8.50 22.49
N PRO A 143 -3.70 -9.13 22.47
CA PRO A 143 -3.33 -10.15 21.47
C PRO A 143 -4.33 -11.30 21.32
N LYS A 144 -4.94 -11.73 22.44
CA LYS A 144 -5.96 -12.78 22.45
C LYS A 144 -7.22 -12.40 21.68
N ASP A 145 -7.67 -11.15 21.81
CA ASP A 145 -8.87 -10.67 21.13
C ASP A 145 -8.61 -10.44 19.65
N ALA A 146 -7.41 -9.96 19.28
CA ALA A 146 -6.96 -9.91 17.89
C ALA A 146 -6.94 -11.31 17.25
N ALA A 147 -6.30 -12.29 17.91
CA ALA A 147 -6.24 -13.67 17.44
C ALA A 147 -7.64 -14.29 17.31
N ARG A 148 -8.55 -14.00 18.25
CA ARG A 148 -9.95 -14.45 18.20
C ARG A 148 -10.69 -13.84 17.00
N LYS A 149 -10.54 -12.53 16.76
CA LYS A 149 -11.20 -11.85 15.64
C LYS A 149 -10.67 -12.31 14.28
N LEU A 150 -9.36 -12.46 14.12
CA LEU A 150 -8.75 -13.03 12.92
C LEU A 150 -9.24 -14.47 12.68
N ALA A 151 -9.32 -15.29 13.74
CA ALA A 151 -9.89 -16.62 13.63
C ALA A 151 -11.37 -16.60 13.22
N LEU A 152 -12.18 -15.67 13.77
CA LEU A 152 -13.58 -15.52 13.35
C LEU A 152 -13.70 -15.12 11.87
N ALA A 153 -12.83 -14.25 11.36
CA ALA A 153 -12.82 -13.89 9.94
C ALA A 153 -12.66 -15.13 9.05
N TYR A 154 -11.71 -16.02 9.37
CA TYR A 154 -11.57 -17.30 8.65
C TYR A 154 -12.81 -18.21 8.71
N THR A 155 -13.64 -18.11 9.75
CA THR A 155 -14.89 -18.90 9.81
C THR A 155 -16.01 -18.36 8.94
N GLN A 156 -15.94 -17.09 8.55
CA GLN A 156 -16.94 -16.40 7.75
C GLN A 156 -16.66 -16.49 6.25
N LEU A 157 -15.43 -16.83 5.87
CA LEU A 157 -15.06 -16.99 4.47
C LEU A 157 -15.70 -18.23 3.85
N ASP A 158 -16.22 -18.06 2.63
CA ASP A 158 -16.43 -19.17 1.72
C ASP A 158 -15.08 -19.62 1.18
N TYR A 159 -14.80 -20.93 1.14
CA TYR A 159 -13.55 -21.47 0.63
C TYR A 159 -13.34 -21.28 -0.88
N GLN A 160 -14.29 -20.64 -1.55
CA GLN A 160 -14.16 -20.15 -2.92
C GLN A 160 -13.54 -18.76 -3.00
N ASP A 161 -13.52 -18.00 -1.90
CA ASP A 161 -12.86 -16.69 -1.83
C ASP A 161 -11.37 -16.85 -1.52
N LEU A 162 -10.62 -17.27 -2.55
CA LEU A 162 -9.20 -17.57 -2.45
C LEU A 162 -8.36 -16.31 -2.20
N THR A 163 -8.83 -15.15 -2.67
CA THR A 163 -8.16 -13.85 -2.49
C THR A 163 -8.16 -13.45 -1.03
N GLU A 164 -9.31 -13.57 -0.35
CA GLU A 164 -9.42 -13.24 1.07
C GLU A 164 -8.58 -14.16 1.96
N LEU A 165 -8.41 -15.43 1.60
CA LEU A 165 -7.51 -16.34 2.33
C LEU A 165 -6.05 -15.87 2.27
N ILE A 166 -5.60 -15.36 1.12
CA ILE A 166 -4.26 -14.81 0.94
C ILE A 166 -4.12 -13.48 1.68
N ARG A 167 -5.13 -12.61 1.61
CA ARG A 167 -5.14 -11.32 2.32
C ARG A 167 -5.03 -11.52 3.84
N LEU A 168 -5.86 -12.38 4.42
CA LEU A 168 -5.80 -12.69 5.86
C LEU A 168 -4.46 -13.32 6.26
N GLU A 169 -3.85 -14.12 5.39
CA GLU A 169 -2.51 -14.67 5.66
C GLU A 169 -1.45 -13.58 5.72
N SER A 170 -1.47 -12.63 4.79
CA SER A 170 -0.56 -11.47 4.79
C SER A 170 -0.70 -10.65 6.08
N VAL A 171 -1.93 -10.40 6.54
CA VAL A 171 -2.20 -9.73 7.83
C VAL A 171 -1.58 -10.53 8.99
N VAL A 172 -1.84 -11.84 9.06
CA VAL A 172 -1.33 -12.69 10.15
C VAL A 172 0.21 -12.78 10.11
N GLU A 173 0.81 -12.87 8.92
CA GLU A 173 2.26 -12.87 8.73
C GLU A 173 2.87 -11.56 9.25
N THR A 174 2.23 -10.43 8.97
CA THR A 174 2.72 -9.11 9.39
C THR A 174 2.58 -8.88 10.90
N LEU A 175 1.60 -9.54 11.54
CA LEU A 175 1.33 -9.47 12.98
C LEU A 175 2.00 -10.62 13.77
N THR A 176 3.02 -11.28 13.20
CA THR A 176 3.70 -12.42 13.83
C THR A 176 4.23 -12.11 15.24
N GLU A 177 4.95 -10.99 15.42
CA GLU A 177 5.52 -10.63 16.73
C GLU A 177 4.44 -10.37 17.80
N PRO A 178 3.46 -9.48 17.60
CA PRO A 178 2.43 -9.25 18.61
C PRO A 178 1.53 -10.49 18.86
N LEU A 179 1.40 -11.40 17.89
CA LEU A 179 0.60 -12.63 18.01
C LEU A 179 1.43 -13.88 18.35
N ARG A 180 2.68 -13.74 18.79
CA ARG A 180 3.61 -14.85 19.09
C ARG A 180 3.07 -15.92 20.05
N GLU A 181 2.14 -15.56 20.93
CA GLU A 181 1.48 -16.49 21.87
C GLU A 181 0.43 -17.41 21.20
N PHE A 182 0.07 -17.12 19.94
CA PHE A 182 -0.93 -17.85 19.16
C PHE A 182 -0.33 -18.47 17.87
N PRO A 183 0.74 -19.28 17.94
CA PRO A 183 1.42 -19.84 16.75
C PRO A 183 0.49 -20.73 15.90
N GLN A 184 -0.57 -21.25 16.50
CA GLN A 184 -1.63 -22.02 15.84
C GLN A 184 -2.29 -21.20 14.70
N LEU A 185 -2.49 -19.89 14.91
CA LEU A 185 -3.12 -19.00 13.95
C LEU A 185 -2.23 -18.82 12.71
N GLN A 186 -0.93 -18.59 12.91
CA GLN A 186 0.04 -18.44 11.83
C GLN A 186 0.17 -19.73 11.00
N ILE A 187 0.26 -20.89 11.67
CA ILE A 187 0.31 -22.18 10.98
C ILE A 187 -0.98 -22.43 10.20
N TYR A 188 -2.13 -22.07 10.76
CA TYR A 188 -3.41 -22.18 10.06
C TYR A 188 -3.48 -21.28 8.83
N ALA A 189 -3.20 -19.98 9.00
CA ALA A 189 -3.18 -18.98 7.94
C ALA A 189 -2.27 -19.41 6.78
N CYS A 190 -1.03 -19.80 7.07
CA CYS A 190 -0.08 -20.31 6.09
C CYS A 190 -0.61 -21.56 5.36
N GLY A 191 -1.21 -22.50 6.10
CA GLY A 191 -1.85 -23.68 5.52
C GLY A 191 -3.01 -23.34 4.57
N MET A 192 -3.80 -22.32 4.90
CA MET A 192 -4.90 -21.82 4.07
C MET A 192 -4.40 -21.06 2.84
N ALA A 193 -3.29 -20.32 2.94
CA ALA A 193 -2.66 -19.69 1.78
C ALA A 193 -2.10 -20.72 0.79
N TYR A 194 -1.49 -21.81 1.26
CA TYR A 194 -1.11 -22.94 0.41
C TYR A 194 -2.34 -23.57 -0.27
N PHE A 195 -3.45 -23.71 0.46
CA PHE A 195 -4.70 -24.20 -0.11
C PHE A 195 -5.22 -23.27 -1.21
N ALA A 196 -5.22 -21.95 -0.96
CA ALA A 196 -5.65 -20.94 -1.93
C ALA A 196 -4.82 -20.96 -3.23
N ARG A 197 -3.54 -21.32 -3.14
CA ARG A 197 -2.62 -21.48 -4.29
C ARG A 197 -2.75 -22.84 -5.00
N GLY A 198 -3.63 -23.74 -4.53
CA GLY A 198 -3.78 -25.09 -5.06
C GLY A 198 -2.70 -26.09 -4.59
N GLU A 199 -1.82 -25.69 -3.67
CA GLU A 199 -0.69 -26.47 -3.18
C GLU A 199 -1.12 -27.43 -2.05
N LEU A 200 -2.06 -28.33 -2.34
CA LEU A 200 -2.74 -29.20 -1.37
C LEU A 200 -1.80 -30.04 -0.49
N ALA A 201 -0.66 -30.47 -1.04
CA ALA A 201 0.34 -31.24 -0.31
C ALA A 201 1.00 -30.40 0.80
N GLN A 202 1.38 -29.15 0.48
CA GLN A 202 2.00 -28.23 1.44
C GLN A 202 0.96 -27.79 2.49
N ALA A 203 -0.26 -27.46 2.06
CA ALA A 203 -1.37 -27.16 2.97
C ALA A 203 -1.60 -28.30 3.97
N THR A 204 -1.59 -29.55 3.50
CA THR A 204 -1.73 -30.74 4.34
C THR A 204 -0.57 -30.88 5.34
N VAL A 205 0.67 -30.63 4.91
CA VAL A 205 1.86 -30.71 5.78
C VAL A 205 1.80 -29.64 6.88
N GLN A 206 1.42 -28.41 6.53
CA GLN A 206 1.32 -27.32 7.51
C GLN A 206 0.23 -27.60 8.55
N LEU A 207 -1.00 -27.88 8.12
CA LEU A 207 -2.13 -28.07 9.03
C LEU A 207 -2.00 -29.34 9.89
N LYS A 208 -1.22 -30.34 9.45
CA LYS A 208 -0.89 -31.53 10.27
C LYS A 208 -0.09 -31.19 11.53
N ARG A 209 0.68 -30.10 11.54
CA ARG A 209 1.49 -29.68 12.71
C ARG A 209 0.62 -29.38 13.93
N ILE A 210 -0.61 -28.92 13.69
CA ILE A 210 -1.52 -28.43 14.73
C ILE A 210 -2.81 -29.25 14.86
N SER A 211 -3.14 -30.07 13.85
CA SER A 211 -4.32 -30.95 13.91
C SER A 211 -3.97 -32.32 14.52
N LYS A 212 -4.21 -32.48 15.84
CA LYS A 212 -3.95 -33.73 16.55
C LYS A 212 -5.01 -34.81 16.25
N ILE A 213 -6.30 -34.53 16.38
CA ILE A 213 -7.42 -35.43 16.04
C ILE A 213 -8.65 -34.56 15.72
N GLY A 214 -9.30 -34.74 14.57
CA GLY A 214 -10.54 -34.03 14.18
C GLY A 214 -10.42 -33.11 12.96
N ASN A 215 -11.55 -32.56 12.53
CA ASN A 215 -11.71 -31.76 11.32
C ASN A 215 -11.58 -30.24 11.55
N ARG A 216 -11.23 -29.83 12.77
CA ARG A 216 -11.17 -28.42 13.18
C ARG A 216 -9.93 -28.14 14.03
N ILE A 217 -9.48 -26.89 14.03
CA ILE A 217 -8.33 -26.39 14.78
C ILE A 217 -8.82 -25.32 15.76
N GLN A 218 -8.34 -25.34 17.01
CA GLN A 218 -8.74 -24.36 18.02
C GLN A 218 -7.73 -23.22 18.08
N VAL A 219 -8.19 -21.98 17.90
CA VAL A 219 -7.39 -20.75 17.98
C VAL A 219 -8.14 -19.72 18.81
N ALA A 220 -7.56 -19.28 19.94
CA ALA A 220 -8.15 -18.27 20.82
C ALA A 220 -9.63 -18.53 21.21
N GLY A 221 -10.02 -19.82 21.32
CA GLY A 221 -11.39 -20.24 21.62
C GLY A 221 -12.34 -20.30 20.42
N VAL A 222 -11.83 -20.14 19.20
CA VAL A 222 -12.57 -20.27 17.93
C VAL A 222 -12.17 -21.57 17.25
N SER A 223 -13.16 -22.29 16.72
CA SER A 223 -12.95 -23.55 16.02
C SER A 223 -12.89 -23.32 14.50
N LEU A 224 -11.69 -23.37 13.93
CA LEU A 224 -11.43 -23.15 12.51
C LEU A 224 -11.66 -24.44 11.69
N PRO A 225 -12.39 -24.39 10.56
CA PRO A 225 -12.61 -25.58 9.74
C PRO A 225 -11.39 -25.90 8.87
N ILE A 226 -11.25 -27.16 8.45
CA ILE A 226 -10.26 -27.58 7.44
C ILE A 226 -11.03 -28.01 6.18
N PRO A 227 -10.70 -27.47 4.99
CA PRO A 227 -11.32 -27.87 3.72
C PRO A 227 -11.31 -29.39 3.48
N GLU A 228 -12.38 -29.90 2.87
CA GLU A 228 -12.56 -31.34 2.61
C GLU A 228 -11.47 -31.90 1.68
N GLU A 229 -10.97 -31.10 0.75
CA GLU A 229 -9.91 -31.44 -0.20
C GLU A 229 -8.60 -31.80 0.52
N ILE A 230 -8.25 -31.01 1.54
CA ILE A 230 -7.08 -31.25 2.38
C ILE A 230 -7.32 -32.51 3.24
N ARG A 231 -8.54 -32.69 3.74
CA ARG A 231 -8.91 -33.87 4.53
C ARG A 231 -8.87 -35.17 3.72
N LYS A 232 -9.37 -35.17 2.48
CA LYS A 232 -9.33 -36.32 1.57
C LYS A 232 -7.90 -36.71 1.25
N THR A 233 -7.05 -35.72 0.96
CA THR A 233 -5.60 -35.91 0.76
C THR A 233 -4.94 -36.55 1.99
N ARG A 234 -5.31 -36.10 3.20
CA ARG A 234 -4.85 -36.69 4.48
C ARG A 234 -5.27 -38.15 4.64
N SER A 235 -6.45 -38.54 4.18
CA SER A 235 -6.94 -39.92 4.22
C SER A 235 -6.21 -40.84 3.24
N LEU A 236 -5.86 -40.34 2.04
CA LEU A 236 -5.12 -41.07 1.01
C LEU A 236 -3.68 -41.37 1.46
N THR A 237 -3.01 -40.44 2.14
CA THR A 237 -1.68 -40.69 2.71
C THR A 237 -1.73 -41.74 3.83
N ARG A 238 -2.80 -41.77 4.64
CA ARG A 238 -2.99 -42.79 5.68
C ARG A 238 -3.28 -44.18 5.09
N ARG A 239 -4.07 -44.27 4.01
CA ARG A 239 -4.35 -45.55 3.33
C ARG A 239 -3.14 -46.13 2.60
N ARG A 240 -2.28 -45.30 2.00
CA ARG A 240 -1.01 -45.77 1.41
C ARG A 240 0.05 -46.17 2.44
N LEU A 241 -0.05 -45.70 3.69
CA LEU A 241 0.89 -46.07 4.76
C LEU A 241 0.61 -47.46 5.38
N LEU A 242 -0.55 -48.06 5.11
CA LEU A 242 -0.92 -49.41 5.57
C LEU A 242 -0.60 -50.53 4.55
N GLN A 243 -0.01 -50.19 3.39
CA GLN A 243 0.46 -51.17 2.40
C GLN A 243 1.99 -51.23 2.27
N ILE A 244 2.75 -50.56 3.15
CA ILE A 244 4.20 -50.68 3.21
C ILE A 244 4.61 -51.11 4.62
N THR A 245 4.19 -52.31 5.02
CA THR A 245 4.96 -53.12 5.97
C THR A 245 5.85 -54.04 5.16
N GLY A 246 7.06 -53.58 4.86
CA GLY A 246 8.07 -54.36 4.16
C GLY A 246 9.30 -53.54 3.84
N LEU A 247 10.37 -53.80 4.62
CA LEU A 247 11.79 -53.51 4.38
C LEU A 247 12.33 -52.10 4.75
N THR A 248 12.99 -52.08 5.92
CA THR A 248 14.27 -51.38 6.26
C THR A 248 14.38 -49.88 5.93
N GLY A 249 14.49 -48.93 6.86
CA GLY A 249 15.50 -48.81 7.91
C GLY A 249 16.34 -47.54 7.65
N LEU A 250 16.52 -46.68 8.67
CA LEU A 250 17.24 -45.37 8.68
C LEU A 250 16.48 -44.24 7.95
N GLY A 251 16.33 -43.01 8.44
CA GLY A 251 16.93 -42.28 9.56
C GLY A 251 16.93 -40.79 9.20
N LEU A 252 16.39 -39.96 10.10
CA LEU A 252 16.70 -38.55 10.35
C LEU A 252 16.52 -37.46 9.26
N GLY A 253 15.85 -36.39 9.70
CA GLY A 253 15.51 -35.20 8.92
C GLY A 253 16.69 -34.42 8.33
N THR A 254 16.40 -33.79 7.20
CA THR A 254 16.96 -32.49 6.83
C THR A 254 15.82 -31.64 6.27
N ALA A 255 15.49 -30.56 6.97
CA ALA A 255 14.62 -29.51 6.47
C ALA A 255 15.44 -28.68 5.48
N MET A 256 15.25 -28.90 4.18
CA MET A 256 15.75 -27.97 3.16
C MET A 256 14.83 -26.74 3.14
N LEU A 257 15.28 -25.68 3.82
CA LEU A 257 14.85 -24.31 3.57
C LEU A 257 15.29 -23.93 2.16
N LEU A 258 14.38 -23.98 1.19
CA LEU A 258 14.60 -23.36 -0.11
C LEU A 258 14.27 -21.86 0.00
N PRO A 259 15.14 -20.95 -0.50
CA PRO A 259 14.82 -19.54 -0.58
C PRO A 259 13.63 -19.32 -1.51
N ARG A 260 12.67 -18.52 -1.04
CA ARG A 260 11.51 -18.02 -1.78
C ARG A 260 12.04 -17.15 -2.94
N VAL A 261 12.08 -17.68 -4.16
CA VAL A 261 12.29 -16.87 -5.36
C VAL A 261 11.03 -16.05 -5.55
N ARG A 262 11.08 -14.76 -5.21
CA ARG A 262 10.10 -13.77 -5.69
C ARG A 262 10.19 -13.80 -7.22
N GLN A 263 9.21 -14.43 -7.87
CA GLN A 263 8.92 -14.06 -9.25
C GLN A 263 8.27 -12.68 -9.19
N PRO A 264 8.82 -11.66 -9.85
CA PRO A 264 8.08 -10.42 -10.03
C PRO A 264 6.81 -10.76 -10.79
N SER A 265 5.67 -10.44 -10.18
CA SER A 265 4.42 -10.28 -10.92
C SER A 265 4.74 -9.37 -12.12
N ALA A 266 4.47 -9.87 -13.32
CA ALA A 266 4.48 -9.03 -14.50
C ALA A 266 3.60 -7.81 -14.20
N PRO A 267 4.08 -6.57 -14.40
CA PRO A 267 3.24 -5.42 -14.17
C PRO A 267 2.01 -5.54 -15.08
N LEU A 268 0.83 -5.29 -14.52
CA LEU A 268 -0.44 -5.19 -15.24
C LEU A 268 -0.44 -3.94 -16.16
N THR A 269 0.53 -3.84 -17.07
CA THR A 269 0.72 -2.71 -17.99
C THR A 269 -0.04 -2.90 -19.31
N HIS A 270 -1.13 -3.66 -19.28
CA HIS A 270 -2.01 -3.82 -20.43
C HIS A 270 -3.47 -3.55 -20.05
N LEU A 271 -3.72 -2.43 -19.37
CA LEU A 271 -5.03 -1.77 -19.53
C LEU A 271 -5.02 -1.01 -20.87
N LEU A 272 -5.46 -1.73 -21.90
CA LEU A 272 -6.20 -1.26 -23.09
C LEU A 272 -5.99 0.21 -23.51
N VAL A 273 -4.87 0.51 -24.17
CA VAL A 273 -4.86 1.57 -25.19
C VAL A 273 -5.47 0.97 -26.46
N THR A 274 -6.78 1.11 -26.63
CA THR A 274 -7.48 0.67 -27.86
C THR A 274 -7.45 1.71 -28.98
N GLY A 275 -6.82 2.86 -28.76
CA GLY A 275 -6.69 3.93 -29.75
C GLY A 275 -5.38 3.87 -30.54
N GLN A 276 -5.46 3.93 -31.88
CA GLN A 276 -4.28 4.23 -32.72
C GLN A 276 -3.72 5.61 -32.34
N LEU A 277 -2.42 5.67 -32.04
CA LEU A 277 -1.72 6.93 -31.84
C LEU A 277 -1.68 7.72 -33.15
N LYS A 278 -2.01 9.01 -33.05
CA LYS A 278 -1.94 9.98 -34.14
C LYS A 278 -0.77 10.93 -33.89
N ASN A 279 -0.10 11.34 -34.96
CA ASN A 279 0.93 12.37 -34.88
C ASN A 279 0.30 13.77 -35.00
N PHE A 280 0.87 14.76 -34.32
CA PHE A 280 0.60 16.16 -34.57
C PHE A 280 1.88 16.97 -34.47
N ASP A 281 1.96 18.04 -35.26
CA ASP A 281 3.09 18.95 -35.26
C ASP A 281 2.77 20.19 -34.40
N PHE A 282 3.79 20.73 -33.75
CA PHE A 282 3.70 21.96 -32.94
C PHE A 282 4.98 22.77 -33.02
N GLU A 283 4.88 24.06 -32.67
CA GLU A 283 6.02 24.99 -32.66
C GLU A 283 6.35 25.38 -31.23
N ALA A 284 7.64 25.27 -30.86
CA ALA A 284 8.19 25.78 -29.63
C ALA A 284 8.96 27.06 -29.92
N VAL A 285 8.61 28.16 -29.26
CA VAL A 285 9.28 29.45 -29.41
C VAL A 285 10.13 29.78 -28.19
N THR A 286 11.36 30.22 -28.41
CA THR A 286 12.18 30.88 -27.38
C THR A 286 11.94 32.37 -27.49
N VAL A 287 11.72 33.04 -26.36
CA VAL A 287 11.54 34.49 -26.29
C VAL A 287 12.67 35.14 -25.50
N ASN A 288 12.99 36.40 -25.81
CA ASN A 288 13.88 37.21 -24.98
C ASN A 288 13.13 37.78 -23.75
N ALA A 289 13.85 38.53 -22.91
CA ALA A 289 13.29 39.16 -21.71
C ALA A 289 12.15 40.17 -21.98
N GLN A 290 11.95 40.59 -23.23
CA GLN A 290 10.86 41.47 -23.67
C GLN A 290 9.69 40.70 -24.29
N GLY A 291 9.71 39.36 -24.25
CA GLY A 291 8.69 38.50 -24.83
C GLY A 291 8.75 38.40 -26.36
N GLN A 292 9.82 38.89 -26.99
CA GLN A 292 9.99 38.82 -28.45
C GLN A 292 10.60 37.48 -28.83
N VAL A 293 10.04 36.83 -29.86
CA VAL A 293 10.52 35.52 -30.34
C VAL A 293 11.93 35.64 -30.91
N THR A 294 12.87 34.86 -30.37
CA THR A 294 14.27 34.78 -30.80
C THR A 294 14.57 33.50 -31.58
N LYS A 295 13.77 32.44 -31.38
CA LYS A 295 13.93 31.15 -32.07
C LYS A 295 12.58 30.44 -32.16
N THR A 296 12.32 29.77 -33.27
CA THR A 296 11.16 28.89 -33.44
C THR A 296 11.65 27.51 -33.87
N GLN A 297 11.16 26.46 -33.22
CA GLN A 297 11.49 25.08 -33.52
C GLN A 297 10.20 24.29 -33.77
N ARG A 298 10.19 23.49 -34.84
CA ARG A 298 9.10 22.56 -35.13
C ARG A 298 9.37 21.21 -34.50
N HIS A 299 8.36 20.68 -33.84
CA HIS A 299 8.39 19.39 -33.17
C HIS A 299 7.14 18.59 -33.55
N GLN A 300 7.22 17.28 -33.32
CA GLN A 300 6.11 16.36 -33.51
C GLN A 300 5.91 15.56 -32.24
N ALA A 301 4.66 15.29 -31.87
CA ALA A 301 4.29 14.42 -30.77
C ALA A 301 3.16 13.47 -31.16
N GLN A 302 3.03 12.39 -30.40
CA GLN A 302 1.96 11.41 -30.55
C GLN A 302 0.86 11.65 -29.52
N PHE A 303 -0.39 11.40 -29.89
CA PHE A 303 -1.52 11.46 -28.97
C PHE A 303 -2.59 10.44 -29.33
N PHE A 304 -3.47 10.13 -28.39
CA PHE A 304 -4.76 9.50 -28.67
C PHE A 304 -5.89 10.34 -28.06
N SER A 305 -7.10 10.16 -28.58
CA SER A 305 -8.30 10.81 -28.05
C SER A 305 -9.13 9.79 -27.29
N GLN A 306 -9.33 10.01 -26.00
CA GLN A 306 -10.27 9.25 -25.19
C GLN A 306 -11.67 9.87 -25.30
N GLU A 307 -12.67 9.10 -25.71
CA GLU A 307 -14.05 9.56 -25.62
C GLU A 307 -14.52 9.48 -24.16
N LEU A 308 -15.06 10.59 -23.64
CA LEU A 308 -15.61 10.66 -22.29
C LEU A 308 -17.11 10.34 -22.32
N ARG A 309 -17.90 11.20 -23.00
CA ARG A 309 -19.34 11.02 -23.20
C ARG A 309 -19.89 12.00 -24.22
N ASN A 310 -20.94 11.60 -24.95
CA ASN A 310 -21.71 12.48 -25.86
C ASN A 310 -20.81 13.22 -26.88
N GLY A 311 -19.78 12.56 -27.41
CA GLY A 311 -18.84 13.15 -28.36
C GLY A 311 -17.83 14.13 -27.74
N VAL A 312 -17.80 14.31 -26.41
CA VAL A 312 -16.73 15.05 -25.72
C VAL A 312 -15.52 14.14 -25.60
N THR A 313 -14.37 14.60 -26.09
CA THR A 313 -13.10 13.86 -26.08
C THR A 313 -12.05 14.53 -25.21
N LEU A 314 -11.08 13.74 -24.75
CA LEU A 314 -9.87 14.16 -24.05
C LEU A 314 -8.65 13.67 -24.82
N ASP A 315 -7.86 14.60 -25.34
CA ASP A 315 -6.62 14.29 -26.05
C ASP A 315 -5.47 14.08 -25.05
N MET A 316 -4.87 12.90 -25.09
CA MET A 316 -3.78 12.45 -24.24
C MET A 316 -2.49 12.35 -25.05
N VAL A 317 -1.52 13.21 -24.78
CA VAL A 317 -0.23 13.32 -25.48
C VAL A 317 0.78 12.37 -24.83
N ALA A 318 1.49 11.59 -25.66
CA ALA A 318 2.58 10.73 -25.23
C ALA A 318 3.80 11.59 -24.85
N ILE A 319 4.23 11.47 -23.60
CA ILE A 319 5.45 12.08 -23.08
C ILE A 319 6.53 10.99 -23.02
N PRO A 320 7.64 11.13 -23.76
CA PRO A 320 8.71 10.14 -23.71
C PRO A 320 9.37 10.15 -22.33
N GLY A 321 9.75 8.98 -21.87
CA GLY A 321 10.61 8.86 -20.69
C GLY A 321 12.01 9.40 -20.97
N GLY A 322 12.72 9.77 -19.91
CA GLY A 322 14.04 10.37 -20.01
C GLY A 322 14.50 10.99 -18.70
N ASN A 323 15.68 11.61 -18.75
CA ASN A 323 16.21 12.39 -17.65
C ASN A 323 15.84 13.86 -17.85
N PHE A 324 15.33 14.48 -16.80
CA PHE A 324 14.90 15.87 -16.79
C PHE A 324 15.51 16.58 -15.59
N LEU A 325 15.84 17.85 -15.76
CA LEU A 325 16.26 18.71 -14.67
C LEU A 325 15.02 19.44 -14.14
N ILE A 326 14.70 19.25 -12.85
CA ILE A 326 13.61 19.95 -12.17
C ILE A 326 14.17 20.97 -11.17
N GLY A 327 13.45 22.06 -10.95
CA GLY A 327 13.87 23.19 -10.11
C GLY A 327 14.44 24.36 -10.92
N ALA A 328 14.65 25.50 -10.25
CA ALA A 328 15.18 26.71 -10.86
C ALA A 328 16.72 26.75 -10.79
N PRO A 329 17.42 27.29 -11.81
CA PRO A 329 18.82 27.68 -11.67
C PRO A 329 19.00 28.67 -10.51
N VAL A 330 20.15 28.61 -9.83
CA VAL A 330 20.45 29.51 -8.70
C VAL A 330 20.46 30.98 -9.15
N GLU A 331 20.88 31.23 -10.38
CA GLU A 331 20.95 32.55 -10.98
C GLU A 331 19.61 33.03 -11.58
N GLU A 332 18.56 32.21 -11.57
CA GLU A 332 17.24 32.62 -12.09
C GLU A 332 16.60 33.65 -11.16
N LYS A 333 16.27 34.82 -11.73
CA LYS A 333 15.74 35.93 -10.95
C LYS A 333 14.31 35.63 -10.50
N GLY A 334 14.12 35.56 -9.19
CA GLY A 334 12.82 35.30 -8.58
C GLY A 334 12.58 33.82 -8.26
N ASN A 335 13.63 33.02 -8.21
CA ASN A 335 13.55 31.69 -7.59
C ASN A 335 13.24 31.81 -6.10
N ASP A 336 12.45 30.87 -5.61
CA ASP A 336 12.18 30.68 -4.19
C ASP A 336 13.10 29.57 -3.62
N ASP A 337 13.33 29.59 -2.31
CA ASP A 337 14.26 28.65 -1.65
C ASP A 337 13.82 27.18 -1.80
N ASP A 338 12.54 26.91 -2.07
CA ASP A 338 11.97 25.57 -2.31
C ASP A 338 12.11 25.09 -3.76
N GLU A 339 12.60 25.93 -4.68
CA GLU A 339 12.90 25.58 -6.07
C GLU A 339 14.35 25.12 -6.27
N LEU A 340 15.18 25.13 -5.20
CA LEU A 340 16.61 24.83 -5.20
C LEU A 340 16.97 23.60 -4.34
N PRO A 341 18.06 22.87 -4.67
CA PRO A 341 18.83 22.95 -5.91
C PRO A 341 18.13 22.21 -7.05
N GLN A 342 18.55 22.47 -8.29
CA GLN A 342 18.08 21.67 -9.42
C GLN A 342 18.46 20.19 -9.24
N GLN A 343 17.52 19.30 -9.55
CA GLN A 343 17.69 17.85 -9.43
C GLN A 343 17.44 17.16 -10.75
N GLU A 344 18.31 16.21 -11.11
CA GLU A 344 18.06 15.33 -12.26
C GLU A 344 17.13 14.20 -11.83
N ILE A 345 15.99 14.08 -12.50
CA ILE A 345 14.99 13.04 -12.27
C ILE A 345 14.80 12.20 -13.54
N THR A 346 14.70 10.88 -13.37
CA THR A 346 14.36 9.97 -14.47
C THR A 346 12.87 9.66 -14.44
N ILE A 347 12.16 10.00 -15.50
CA ILE A 347 10.72 9.78 -15.64
C ILE A 347 10.46 8.66 -16.65
N GLN A 348 9.58 7.72 -16.30
CA GLN A 348 9.11 6.69 -17.23
C GLN A 348 8.12 7.29 -18.24
N PRO A 349 8.02 6.78 -19.48
CA PRO A 349 7.06 7.29 -20.45
C PRO A 349 5.62 7.22 -19.93
N PHE A 350 4.83 8.25 -20.19
CA PHE A 350 3.44 8.36 -19.74
C PHE A 350 2.61 9.22 -20.70
N PHE A 351 1.30 9.34 -20.46
CA PHE A 351 0.42 10.22 -21.22
C PHE A 351 -0.09 11.37 -20.35
N MET A 352 -0.17 12.58 -20.90
CA MET A 352 -0.71 13.75 -20.23
C MET A 352 -1.78 14.44 -21.08
N SER A 353 -2.82 14.99 -20.46
CA SER A 353 -3.82 15.77 -21.17
C SER A 353 -3.18 16.95 -21.91
N LYS A 354 -3.50 17.11 -23.19
CA LYS A 354 -2.94 18.18 -24.04
C LYS A 354 -3.20 19.59 -23.49
N TYR A 355 -4.33 19.76 -22.81
CA TYR A 355 -4.78 21.02 -22.23
C TYR A 355 -5.24 20.78 -20.78
N PRO A 356 -5.33 21.83 -19.95
CA PRO A 356 -6.08 21.76 -18.70
C PRO A 356 -7.49 21.21 -18.95
N ILE A 357 -8.01 20.43 -18.01
CA ILE A 357 -9.35 19.85 -18.12
C ILE A 357 -10.38 20.97 -18.28
N THR A 358 -11.16 20.91 -19.35
CA THR A 358 -12.15 21.93 -19.69
C THR A 358 -13.45 21.75 -18.92
N GLN A 359 -14.25 22.80 -18.80
CA GLN A 359 -15.56 22.75 -18.14
C GLN A 359 -16.52 21.75 -18.82
N VAL A 360 -16.45 21.60 -20.15
CA VAL A 360 -17.28 20.61 -20.87
C VAL A 360 -16.84 19.17 -20.58
N GLN A 361 -15.53 18.91 -20.50
CA GLN A 361 -14.98 17.61 -20.12
C GLN A 361 -15.33 17.26 -18.67
N TRP A 362 -15.16 18.22 -17.74
CA TRP A 362 -15.56 18.05 -16.34
C TRP A 362 -17.04 17.68 -16.22
N ARG A 363 -17.92 18.43 -16.89
CA ARG A 363 -19.35 18.13 -16.90
C ARG A 363 -19.66 16.75 -17.45
N ALA A 364 -18.97 16.33 -18.52
CA ALA A 364 -19.17 15.01 -19.10
C ALA A 364 -18.93 13.92 -18.03
N VAL A 365 -17.83 14.02 -17.29
CA VAL A 365 -17.49 13.10 -16.19
C VAL A 365 -18.45 13.26 -15.00
N ALA A 366 -18.76 14.48 -14.58
CA ALA A 366 -19.67 14.76 -13.47
C ALA A 366 -21.14 14.36 -13.74
N THR A 367 -21.48 13.91 -14.95
CA THR A 367 -22.79 13.32 -15.28
C THR A 367 -22.80 11.79 -15.26
N LEU A 368 -21.65 11.15 -15.08
CA LEU A 368 -21.56 9.71 -14.89
C LEU A 368 -22.22 9.30 -13.57
N PRO A 369 -22.64 8.03 -13.43
CA PRO A 369 -23.11 7.51 -12.16
C PRO A 369 -22.07 7.77 -11.07
N ARG A 370 -22.53 8.34 -9.94
CA ARG A 370 -21.66 8.57 -8.79
C ARG A 370 -21.18 7.22 -8.25
N VAL A 371 -19.86 7.11 -8.06
CA VAL A 371 -19.24 6.01 -7.30
C VAL A 371 -19.09 6.49 -5.85
N ASP A 372 -18.02 7.24 -5.54
CA ASP A 372 -17.75 7.69 -4.16
C ASP A 372 -18.20 9.13 -3.88
N ARG A 373 -17.92 10.07 -4.80
CA ARG A 373 -18.10 11.51 -4.58
C ARG A 373 -19.10 12.14 -5.54
N PHE A 374 -19.89 13.07 -5.01
CA PHE A 374 -20.69 13.95 -5.84
C PHE A 374 -19.79 15.03 -6.45
N LEU A 375 -19.75 15.10 -7.78
CA LEU A 375 -19.07 16.18 -8.49
C LEU A 375 -20.08 17.26 -8.87
N LYS A 376 -19.87 18.49 -8.39
CA LYS A 376 -20.66 19.63 -8.84
C LYS A 376 -20.40 19.83 -10.33
N ARG A 377 -21.45 19.75 -11.15
CA ARG A 377 -21.34 19.85 -12.62
C ARG A 377 -20.73 21.17 -13.10
N ASN A 378 -21.05 22.28 -12.42
CA ASN A 378 -20.60 23.62 -12.80
C ASN A 378 -19.91 24.32 -11.63
N PRO A 379 -18.70 23.88 -11.23
CA PRO A 379 -18.01 24.42 -10.07
C PRO A 379 -17.41 25.79 -10.36
N SER A 380 -16.92 26.00 -11.59
CA SER A 380 -16.12 27.14 -12.00
C SER A 380 -16.84 28.47 -11.87
N ARG A 381 -16.15 29.48 -11.33
CA ARG A 381 -16.55 30.88 -11.32
C ARG A 381 -16.58 31.47 -12.74
N PHE A 382 -15.53 31.28 -13.54
CA PHE A 382 -15.49 31.74 -14.94
C PHE A 382 -16.24 30.74 -15.81
N LYS A 383 -17.03 31.23 -16.79
CA LYS A 383 -17.92 30.37 -17.58
C LYS A 383 -17.48 30.30 -19.03
N GLY A 384 -17.33 29.08 -19.53
CA GLY A 384 -17.06 28.80 -20.94
C GLY A 384 -16.64 27.35 -21.12
N ASP A 385 -17.23 26.68 -22.11
CA ASP A 385 -17.06 25.23 -22.30
C ASP A 385 -15.62 24.81 -22.50
N ASN A 386 -14.84 25.63 -23.22
CA ASN A 386 -13.43 25.42 -23.51
C ASN A 386 -12.49 26.10 -22.51
N LEU A 387 -13.01 26.71 -21.45
CA LEU A 387 -12.18 27.23 -20.37
C LEU A 387 -11.78 26.10 -19.41
N PRO A 388 -10.63 26.21 -18.72
CA PRO A 388 -10.29 25.29 -17.65
C PRO A 388 -11.38 25.22 -16.58
N VAL A 389 -11.60 24.04 -16.03
CA VAL A 389 -12.39 23.89 -14.82
C VAL A 389 -11.56 24.44 -13.64
N GLU A 390 -12.16 25.34 -12.87
CA GLU A 390 -11.64 25.82 -11.59
C GLU A 390 -12.70 25.77 -10.49
N SER A 391 -12.33 26.15 -9.26
CA SER A 391 -13.13 25.99 -8.05
C SER A 391 -13.48 24.53 -7.74
N VAL A 392 -12.58 23.62 -8.13
CA VAL A 392 -12.60 22.21 -7.77
C VAL A 392 -11.57 21.96 -6.69
N SER A 393 -11.95 21.19 -5.68
CA SER A 393 -11.03 20.74 -4.64
C SER A 393 -10.11 19.63 -5.16
N TRP A 394 -8.99 19.43 -4.47
CA TRP A 394 -8.08 18.30 -4.74
C TRP A 394 -8.84 16.96 -4.73
N HIS A 395 -9.78 16.79 -3.80
CA HIS A 395 -10.64 15.61 -3.68
C HIS A 395 -11.67 15.44 -4.80
N GLU A 396 -12.03 16.49 -5.53
CA GLU A 396 -12.92 16.37 -6.68
C GLU A 396 -12.13 16.10 -7.97
N ALA A 397 -10.89 16.60 -8.06
CA ALA A 397 -10.00 16.35 -9.18
C ALA A 397 -9.47 14.91 -9.19
N ASN A 398 -9.29 14.34 -8.01
CA ASN A 398 -9.09 12.92 -7.76
C ASN A 398 -10.45 12.21 -7.71
#